data_AF-A0A8D8NUX4-F1
#
_entry.id   AF-A0A8D8NUX4-F1
#
_cell.length_a   1.000
_cell.length_b   1.000
_cell.length_c   1.000
_cell.angle_alpha   90.00
_cell.angle_beta   90.00
_cell.angle_gamma   90.00
#
_symmetry.space_group_name_H-M   'P 1'
#
loop_
_entity.id
_entity.type
_entity.pdbx_description
1 polymer ?
#
loop_
_entity_poly.entity_id
_entity_poly.type
_entity_poly.pdbx_seq_one_letter_code
_entity_poly.pdbx_strand_id
1 'polypeptide(L)'
;MSAITSEYLKNETIASQPWPQKAFLYQPYEEEQILLAENASCLAVRTYLTMLDLPFTVELRANSEFMSPGGKRTKLPVLRVENYTYAEFEHILSFVELKGHSLTAELAPEEKDDMRAHLCLVEQIFTNAEQYVSWVDKEVLEKVTRARNGSVYPFPLNYIQNWRKQLAVRRQLGVAEFLKLTQ
;
A
#
# COMPACT_ATOMS: atom_id res chain seq x y z
N MET A 1 2.35 -16.11 -28.54
CA MET A 1 3.42 -15.44 -27.77
C MET A 1 3.18 -15.75 -26.30
N SER A 2 4.19 -16.23 -25.57
CA SER A 2 4.03 -16.57 -24.15
C SER A 2 3.75 -15.30 -23.33
N ALA A 3 2.98 -15.39 -22.24
CA ALA A 3 2.68 -14.27 -21.36
C ALA A 3 3.96 -13.57 -20.86
N ILE A 4 5.00 -14.38 -20.63
CA ILE A 4 6.34 -13.97 -20.23
C ILE A 4 6.95 -13.00 -21.27
N THR A 5 6.88 -13.33 -22.56
CA THR A 5 7.43 -12.49 -23.64
C THR A 5 6.69 -11.14 -23.72
N SER A 6 5.40 -11.11 -23.37
CA SER A 6 4.61 -9.88 -23.36
C SER A 6 4.92 -8.97 -22.18
N GLU A 7 5.29 -9.53 -21.02
CA GLU A 7 5.72 -8.75 -19.85
C GLU A 7 7.12 -8.17 -20.06
N TYR A 8 8.05 -8.93 -20.63
CA TYR A 8 9.39 -8.41 -20.97
C TYR A 8 9.32 -7.24 -21.94
N LEU A 9 8.55 -7.34 -23.04
CA LEU A 9 8.35 -6.22 -23.96
C LEU A 9 7.72 -4.99 -23.28
N LYS A 10 6.77 -5.19 -22.36
CA LYS A 10 6.17 -4.08 -21.59
C LYS A 10 7.22 -3.41 -20.71
N ASN A 11 8.03 -4.18 -20.01
CA ASN A 11 9.05 -3.66 -19.11
C ASN A 11 10.14 -2.88 -19.88
N GLU A 12 10.56 -3.35 -21.04
CA GLU A 12 11.50 -2.61 -21.92
C GLU A 12 10.90 -1.29 -22.43
N THR A 13 9.63 -1.31 -22.83
CA THR A 13 8.92 -0.10 -23.27
C THR A 13 8.81 0.93 -22.14
N ILE A 14 8.55 0.45 -20.92
CA ILE A 14 8.46 1.28 -19.72
C ILE A 14 9.82 1.85 -19.36
N ALA A 15 10.89 1.05 -19.35
CA ALA A 15 12.25 1.48 -19.02
C ALA A 15 12.79 2.57 -19.97
N SER A 16 12.39 2.54 -21.25
CA SER A 16 12.83 3.50 -22.26
C SER A 16 12.19 4.89 -22.12
N GLN A 17 11.03 5.00 -21.48
CA GLN A 17 10.30 6.26 -21.37
C GLN A 17 10.73 7.08 -20.15
N PRO A 18 10.94 8.40 -20.28
CA PRO A 18 11.25 9.28 -19.15
C PRO A 18 10.14 9.24 -18.08
N TRP A 19 10.45 9.74 -16.88
CA TRP A 19 9.43 9.83 -15.83
C TRP A 19 8.22 10.62 -16.33
N PRO A 20 7.00 10.06 -16.24
CA PRO A 20 5.83 10.65 -16.85
C PRO A 20 5.42 11.92 -16.10
N GLN A 21 5.02 12.96 -16.84
CA GLN A 21 4.56 14.23 -16.26
C GLN A 21 3.28 14.09 -15.42
N LYS A 22 2.56 12.97 -15.53
CA LYS A 22 1.28 12.71 -14.86
C LYS A 22 1.34 11.41 -14.05
N ALA A 23 2.08 11.46 -12.94
CA ALA A 23 2.03 10.43 -11.89
C ALA A 23 1.05 10.85 -10.80
N PHE A 24 0.02 10.04 -10.56
CA PHE A 24 -0.98 10.28 -9.53
C PHE A 24 -0.89 9.22 -8.43
N LEU A 25 -0.63 9.66 -7.21
CA LEU A 25 -0.67 8.79 -6.03
C LEU A 25 -2.07 8.88 -5.41
N TYR A 26 -2.82 7.78 -5.48
CA TYR A 26 -4.14 7.69 -4.87
C TYR A 26 -4.02 7.27 -3.41
N GLN A 27 -4.63 8.09 -2.54
CA GLN A 27 -4.74 7.79 -1.12
C GLN A 27 -6.15 8.18 -0.60
N PRO A 28 -6.63 7.58 0.50
CA PRO A 28 -7.83 8.03 1.20
C PRO A 28 -7.66 9.44 1.78
N TYR A 29 -8.77 10.06 2.21
CA TYR A 29 -8.71 11.32 2.94
C TYR A 29 -7.96 11.16 4.27
N GLU A 30 -6.95 12.01 4.50
CA GLU A 30 -6.00 11.90 5.61
C GLU A 30 -6.66 12.07 7.00
N GLU A 31 -7.66 12.93 7.11
CA GLU A 31 -8.30 13.23 8.39
C GLU A 31 -9.46 12.28 8.71
N GLU A 32 -10.27 11.96 7.71
CA GLU A 32 -11.58 11.34 7.91
C GLU A 32 -11.59 9.84 7.67
N GLN A 33 -10.72 9.31 6.81
CA GLN A 33 -10.88 7.95 6.28
C GLN A 33 -9.67 7.03 6.53
N ILE A 34 -8.44 7.55 6.40
CA ILE A 34 -7.24 6.72 6.42
C ILE A 34 -7.02 6.04 7.78
N LEU A 35 -6.73 4.74 7.73
CA LEU A 35 -6.32 3.98 8.91
C LEU A 35 -4.79 4.01 9.07
N LEU A 36 -4.31 3.64 10.26
CA LEU A 36 -2.90 3.74 10.62
C LEU A 36 -1.99 3.00 9.63
N ALA A 37 -2.30 1.74 9.34
CA ALA A 37 -1.53 0.91 8.40
C ALA A 37 -1.53 1.44 6.96
N GLU A 38 -2.68 1.95 6.50
CA GLU A 38 -2.80 2.52 5.17
C GLU A 38 -2.00 3.83 5.06
N ASN A 39 -2.00 4.64 6.13
CA ASN A 39 -1.23 5.87 6.20
C ASN A 39 0.27 5.62 6.19
N ALA A 40 0.75 4.63 6.97
CA ALA A 40 2.15 4.25 7.00
C ALA A 40 2.65 3.83 5.61
N SER A 41 1.90 2.95 4.91
CA SER A 41 2.26 2.52 3.56
C SER A 41 2.23 3.68 2.54
N CYS A 42 1.23 4.57 2.59
CA CYS A 42 1.16 5.73 1.70
C CYS A 42 2.31 6.72 1.95
N LEU A 43 2.64 6.97 3.21
CA LEU A 43 3.73 7.86 3.60
C LEU A 43 5.09 7.32 3.15
N ALA A 44 5.30 6.00 3.24
CA ALA A 44 6.53 5.37 2.77
C ALA A 44 6.77 5.64 1.27
N VAL A 45 5.76 5.46 0.42
CA VAL A 45 5.87 5.76 -1.02
C VAL A 45 6.06 7.25 -1.29
N ARG A 46 5.32 8.12 -0.60
CA ARG A 46 5.50 9.58 -0.74
C ARG A 46 6.93 10.00 -0.43
N THR A 47 7.47 9.48 0.67
CA THR A 47 8.84 9.77 1.10
C THR A 47 9.84 9.26 0.08
N TYR A 48 9.66 8.03 -0.41
CA TYR A 48 10.52 7.44 -1.43
C TYR A 48 10.55 8.26 -2.73
N LEU A 49 9.40 8.66 -3.25
CA LEU A 49 9.32 9.47 -4.47
C LEU A 49 9.89 10.89 -4.27
N THR A 50 9.69 11.45 -3.07
CA THR A 50 10.23 12.77 -2.72
C THR A 50 11.76 12.75 -2.61
N MET A 51 12.34 11.68 -2.03
CA MET A 51 13.79 11.51 -1.93
C MET A 51 14.46 11.37 -3.31
N LEU A 52 13.73 10.84 -4.30
CA LEU A 52 14.20 10.73 -5.68
C LEU A 52 13.95 11.99 -6.53
N ASP A 53 13.39 13.05 -5.95
CA ASP A 53 13.00 14.30 -6.63
C ASP A 53 12.08 14.06 -7.85
N LEU A 54 11.22 13.04 -7.76
CA LEU A 54 10.31 12.69 -8.84
C LEU A 54 9.00 13.49 -8.74
N PRO A 55 8.51 14.10 -9.83
CA PRO A 55 7.24 14.81 -9.78
C PRO A 55 6.07 13.83 -9.67
N PHE A 56 5.27 13.97 -8.62
CA PHE A 56 4.01 13.25 -8.44
C PHE A 56 2.94 14.17 -7.86
N THR A 57 1.67 13.89 -8.16
CA THR A 57 0.52 14.58 -7.60
C THR A 57 -0.25 13.62 -6.70
N VAL A 58 -0.55 14.03 -5.47
CA VAL A 58 -1.37 13.25 -4.55
C VAL A 58 -2.85 13.55 -4.82
N GLU A 59 -3.63 12.54 -5.19
CA GLU A 59 -5.07 12.64 -5.36
C GLU A 59 -5.79 11.90 -4.22
N LEU A 60 -6.55 12.66 -3.44
CA LEU A 60 -7.39 12.11 -2.38
C LEU A 60 -8.65 11.50 -2.99
N ARG A 61 -8.86 10.21 -2.76
CA ARG A 61 -10.01 9.46 -3.28
C ARG A 61 -10.58 8.51 -2.25
N ALA A 62 -11.89 8.60 -2.03
CA ALA A 62 -12.57 7.73 -1.09
C ALA A 62 -12.59 6.26 -1.52
N ASN A 63 -12.60 6.02 -2.84
CA ASN A 63 -12.61 4.69 -3.44
C ASN A 63 -11.20 4.12 -3.68
N SER A 64 -10.14 4.78 -3.20
CA SER A 64 -8.75 4.39 -3.42
C SER A 64 -8.47 2.92 -3.04
N GLU A 65 -9.06 2.42 -1.94
CA GLU A 65 -8.95 1.00 -1.53
C GLU A 65 -9.47 0.01 -2.59
N PHE A 66 -10.44 0.41 -3.42
CA PHE A 66 -10.99 -0.44 -4.49
C PHE A 66 -10.32 -0.25 -5.85
N MET A 67 -9.46 0.77 -5.99
CA MET A 67 -8.74 1.02 -7.24
C MET A 67 -7.53 0.11 -7.40
N SER A 68 -7.09 -0.52 -6.31
CA SER A 68 -5.97 -1.45 -6.36
C SER A 68 -6.35 -2.74 -7.08
N PRO A 69 -5.55 -3.19 -8.08
CA PRO A 69 -5.74 -4.47 -8.76
C PRO A 69 -5.48 -5.69 -7.85
N GLY A 70 -4.90 -5.48 -6.66
CA GLY A 70 -4.62 -6.53 -5.67
C GLY A 70 -3.81 -6.00 -4.48
N GLY A 71 -3.91 -6.67 -3.33
CA GLY A 71 -3.17 -6.30 -2.13
C GLY A 71 -3.06 -7.47 -1.15
N LYS A 72 -1.85 -7.86 -0.76
CA LYS A 72 -1.57 -8.97 0.16
C LYS A 72 -1.89 -8.59 1.62
N ARG A 73 -1.61 -7.34 2.01
CA ARG A 73 -1.80 -6.84 3.40
C ARG A 73 -2.57 -5.54 3.45
N THR A 74 -2.12 -4.53 2.71
CA THR A 74 -2.79 -3.25 2.51
C THR A 74 -3.07 -3.09 1.01
N LYS A 75 -4.26 -2.61 0.66
CA LYS A 75 -4.63 -2.34 -0.75
C LYS A 75 -4.14 -0.98 -1.24
N LEU A 76 -3.33 -0.31 -0.42
CA LEU A 76 -2.84 1.04 -0.61
C LEU A 76 -1.34 1.03 -0.31
N PRO A 77 -0.55 1.92 -0.90
CA PRO A 77 -0.92 2.97 -1.86
C PRO A 77 -1.13 2.45 -3.29
N VAL A 78 -1.81 3.24 -4.12
CA VAL A 78 -1.95 2.99 -5.57
C VAL A 78 -1.34 4.14 -6.35
N LEU A 79 -0.28 3.86 -7.10
CA LEU A 79 0.34 4.78 -8.04
C LEU A 79 -0.24 4.54 -9.43
N ARG A 80 -0.92 5.55 -9.97
CA ARG A 80 -1.31 5.57 -11.38
C ARG A 80 -0.30 6.35 -12.20
N VAL A 81 0.23 5.66 -13.18
CA VAL A 81 1.13 6.21 -14.18
C VAL A 81 0.47 6.05 -15.53
N GLU A 82 -0.02 7.15 -16.09
CA GLU A 82 -0.76 7.16 -17.36
C GLU A 82 -1.92 6.15 -17.38
N ASN A 83 -1.75 5.03 -18.09
CA ASN A 83 -2.72 3.95 -18.25
C ASN A 83 -2.46 2.74 -17.35
N TYR A 84 -1.39 2.76 -16.56
CA TYR A 84 -1.00 1.67 -15.67
C TYR A 84 -1.21 2.06 -14.20
N THR A 85 -1.55 1.06 -13.40
CA THR A 85 -1.72 1.18 -11.94
C THR A 85 -0.85 0.18 -11.24
N TYR A 86 0.01 0.68 -10.36
CA TYR A 86 0.90 -0.08 -9.49
C TYR A 86 0.36 0.05 -8.06
N ALA A 87 0.20 -1.07 -7.38
CA ALA A 87 -0.25 -1.10 -5.99
C ALA A 87 0.77 -1.84 -5.15
N GLU A 88 0.83 -1.48 -3.86
CA GLU A 88 1.83 -1.92 -2.88
C GLU A 88 3.20 -1.24 -3.05
N PHE A 89 3.92 -1.15 -1.94
CA PHE A 89 5.23 -0.48 -1.89
C PHE A 89 6.26 -1.18 -2.79
N GLU A 90 6.40 -2.49 -2.69
CA GLU A 90 7.38 -3.29 -3.45
C GLU A 90 7.20 -3.20 -4.97
N HIS A 91 5.95 -3.20 -5.44
CA HIS A 91 5.67 -3.11 -6.87
C HIS A 91 5.96 -1.71 -7.42
N ILE A 92 5.68 -0.67 -6.64
CA ILE A 92 6.03 0.71 -6.97
C ILE A 92 7.55 0.86 -6.98
N LEU A 93 8.25 0.30 -6.00
CA LEU A 93 9.72 0.33 -5.93
C LEU A 93 10.34 -0.31 -7.18
N SER A 94 9.88 -1.52 -7.52
CA SER A 94 10.31 -2.25 -8.72
C SER A 94 10.07 -1.45 -10.01
N PHE A 95 8.93 -0.76 -10.10
CA PHE A 95 8.63 0.10 -11.24
C PHE A 95 9.58 1.31 -11.34
N VAL A 96 9.88 1.97 -10.21
CA VAL A 96 10.79 3.12 -10.18
C VAL A 96 12.22 2.68 -10.50
N GLU A 97 12.65 1.52 -10.01
CA GLU A 97 13.93 0.90 -10.37
C GLU A 97 14.01 0.57 -11.87
N LEU A 98 12.95 0.04 -12.47
CA LEU A 98 12.87 -0.19 -13.92
C LEU A 98 13.00 1.09 -14.74
N LYS A 99 12.57 2.24 -14.19
CA LYS A 99 12.75 3.56 -14.80
C LYS A 99 14.17 4.12 -14.65
N GLY A 100 15.07 3.41 -13.96
CA GLY A 100 16.45 3.82 -13.74
C GLY A 100 16.64 4.77 -12.55
N HIS A 101 15.61 5.00 -11.75
CA HIS A 101 15.70 5.78 -10.51
C HIS A 101 15.77 4.81 -9.32
N SER A 102 16.83 4.87 -8.52
CA SER A 102 16.95 4.05 -7.33
C SER A 102 17.77 4.77 -6.27
N LEU A 103 17.29 4.72 -5.03
CA LEU A 103 18.05 5.18 -3.87
C LEU A 103 19.17 4.21 -3.48
N THR A 104 19.14 2.98 -4.00
CA THR A 104 20.10 1.92 -3.67
C THR A 104 21.10 1.67 -4.79
N ALA A 105 21.23 2.57 -5.76
CA ALA A 105 22.14 2.39 -6.90
C ALA A 105 23.58 2.05 -6.47
N GLU A 106 24.03 2.62 -5.35
CA GLU A 106 25.39 2.47 -4.80
C GLU A 106 25.59 1.21 -3.93
N LEU A 107 24.52 0.52 -3.51
CA LEU A 107 24.60 -0.68 -2.67
C LEU A 107 25.06 -1.91 -3.47
N ALA A 108 25.84 -2.77 -2.81
CA ALA A 108 26.18 -4.10 -3.31
C ALA A 108 24.91 -4.97 -3.43
N PRO A 109 24.90 -6.00 -4.29
CA PRO A 109 23.73 -6.87 -4.46
C PRO A 109 23.33 -7.57 -3.16
N GLU A 110 24.30 -8.00 -2.35
CA GLU A 110 24.06 -8.64 -1.05
C GLU A 110 23.37 -7.67 -0.08
N GLU A 111 23.83 -6.43 -0.01
CA GLU A 111 23.25 -5.39 0.85
C GLU A 111 21.83 -5.02 0.43
N LYS A 112 21.52 -5.06 -0.88
CA LYS A 112 20.17 -4.84 -1.39
C LYS A 112 19.21 -5.94 -0.95
N ASP A 113 19.67 -7.19 -0.98
CA ASP A 113 18.87 -8.33 -0.56
C ASP A 113 18.62 -8.30 0.95
N ASP A 114 19.64 -7.96 1.75
CA ASP A 114 19.50 -7.75 3.19
C ASP A 114 18.52 -6.60 3.51
N MET A 115 18.64 -5.47 2.81
CA MET A 115 17.71 -4.35 2.97
C MET A 115 16.26 -4.78 2.67
N ARG A 116 16.02 -5.48 1.56
CA ARG A 116 14.68 -5.99 1.20
C ARG A 116 14.15 -6.96 2.26
N ALA A 117 15.01 -7.83 2.79
CA ALA A 117 14.62 -8.73 3.88
C ALA A 117 14.20 -7.96 5.14
N HIS A 118 14.96 -6.93 5.52
CA HIS A 118 14.62 -6.06 6.65
C HIS A 118 13.34 -5.28 6.43
N LEU A 119 13.13 -4.70 5.25
CA LEU A 119 11.89 -3.99 4.90
C LEU A 119 10.67 -4.90 4.97
N CYS A 120 10.76 -6.11 4.41
CA CYS A 120 9.70 -7.10 4.47
C CYS A 120 9.34 -7.51 5.91
N LEU A 121 10.37 -7.65 6.77
CA LEU A 121 10.18 -7.95 8.19
C LEU A 121 9.49 -6.80 8.94
N VAL A 122 9.99 -5.58 8.77
CA VAL A 122 9.44 -4.36 9.38
C VAL A 122 7.99 -4.18 8.96
N GLU A 123 7.72 -4.25 7.65
CA GLU A 123 6.37 -4.14 7.11
C GLU A 123 5.45 -5.23 7.69
N GLN A 124 5.92 -6.47 7.79
CA GLN A 124 5.12 -7.57 8.35
C GLN A 124 4.76 -7.33 9.82
N ILE A 125 5.72 -6.93 10.65
CA ILE A 125 5.49 -6.76 12.09
C ILE A 125 4.59 -5.55 12.33
N PHE A 126 4.94 -4.39 11.78
CA PHE A 126 4.21 -3.15 12.04
C PHE A 126 2.83 -3.14 11.41
N THR A 127 2.69 -3.62 10.16
CA THR A 127 1.36 -3.67 9.53
C THR A 127 0.39 -4.52 10.34
N ASN A 128 0.84 -5.69 10.85
CA ASN A 128 -0.01 -6.52 11.70
C ASN A 128 -0.32 -5.88 13.05
N ALA A 129 0.66 -5.23 13.67
CA ALA A 129 0.45 -4.51 14.93
C ALA A 129 -0.56 -3.36 14.78
N GLU A 130 -0.42 -2.56 13.72
CA GLU A 130 -1.32 -1.44 13.42
C GLU A 130 -2.72 -1.93 13.06
N GLN A 131 -2.83 -3.03 12.32
CA GLN A 131 -4.11 -3.70 12.05
C GLN A 131 -4.76 -4.24 13.32
N TYR A 132 -3.98 -4.81 14.24
CA TYR A 132 -4.48 -5.27 15.53
C TYR A 132 -5.05 -4.10 16.35
N VAL A 133 -4.28 -3.03 16.51
CA VAL A 133 -4.75 -1.82 17.22
C VAL A 133 -5.99 -1.24 16.55
N SER A 134 -6.05 -1.22 15.22
CA SER A 134 -7.19 -0.64 14.51
C SER A 134 -8.47 -1.49 14.61
N TRP A 135 -8.38 -2.83 14.55
CA TRP A 135 -9.54 -3.71 14.36
C TRP A 135 -9.84 -4.69 15.49
N VAL A 136 -8.90 -4.89 16.43
CA VAL A 136 -9.03 -5.81 17.57
C VAL A 136 -9.22 -5.04 18.88
N ASP A 137 -8.46 -3.97 19.10
CA ASP A 137 -8.68 -3.11 20.26
C ASP A 137 -10.08 -2.49 20.21
N LYS A 138 -10.87 -2.77 21.24
CA LYS A 138 -12.27 -2.37 21.33
C LYS A 138 -12.40 -0.85 21.41
N GLU A 139 -11.50 -0.18 22.12
CA GLU A 139 -11.58 1.27 22.31
C GLU A 139 -11.35 2.01 21.00
N VAL A 140 -10.27 1.66 20.29
CA VAL A 140 -9.91 2.26 19.01
C VAL A 140 -10.94 1.92 17.94
N LEU A 141 -11.43 0.67 17.92
CA LEU A 141 -12.43 0.21 16.96
C LEU A 141 -13.71 1.04 17.03
N GLU A 142 -14.24 1.27 18.23
CA GLU A 142 -15.52 1.96 18.42
C GLU A 142 -15.39 3.48 18.29
N LYS A 143 -14.33 4.06 18.85
CA LYS A 143 -14.14 5.52 18.84
C LYS A 143 -13.65 6.05 17.49
N VAL A 144 -12.82 5.29 16.77
CA VAL A 144 -12.07 5.79 15.62
C VAL A 144 -12.32 4.95 14.37
N THR A 145 -11.98 3.66 14.37
CA THR A 145 -11.88 2.86 13.14
C THR A 145 -13.23 2.71 12.43
N ARG A 146 -14.31 2.42 13.17
CA ARG A 146 -15.66 2.26 12.57
C ARG A 146 -16.17 3.56 11.96
N ALA A 147 -15.95 4.69 12.63
CA ALA A 147 -16.35 6.00 12.14
C ALA A 147 -15.57 6.35 10.87
N ARG A 148 -14.24 6.17 10.88
CA ARG A 148 -13.37 6.50 9.74
C ARG A 148 -13.62 5.63 8.51
N ASN A 149 -13.65 4.31 8.68
CA ASN A 149 -13.86 3.39 7.56
C ASN A 149 -15.32 3.42 7.05
N GLY A 150 -16.28 3.78 7.91
CA GLY A 150 -17.69 3.87 7.58
C GLY A 150 -18.11 5.19 6.92
N SER A 151 -17.34 6.27 7.07
CA SER A 151 -17.68 7.63 6.62
C SER A 151 -18.02 7.73 5.12
N VAL A 152 -17.40 6.88 4.31
CA VAL A 152 -17.54 6.86 2.85
C VAL A 152 -18.86 6.23 2.39
N TYR A 153 -19.49 5.41 3.24
CA TYR A 153 -20.64 4.60 2.84
C TYR A 153 -21.93 5.11 3.48
N PRO A 154 -23.04 5.21 2.72
CA PRO A 154 -24.33 5.47 3.30
C PRO A 154 -24.80 4.30 4.16
N PHE A 155 -25.73 4.57 5.08
CA PHE A 155 -26.46 3.52 5.77
C PHE A 155 -27.22 2.64 4.76
N PRO A 156 -27.21 1.29 4.86
CA PRO A 156 -26.61 0.45 5.90
C PRO A 156 -25.21 -0.09 5.56
N LEU A 157 -24.65 0.32 4.42
CA LEU A 157 -23.42 -0.24 3.87
C LEU A 157 -22.20 0.04 4.76
N ASN A 158 -22.19 1.17 5.49
CA ASN A 158 -21.16 1.49 6.48
C ASN A 158 -20.94 0.37 7.53
N TYR A 159 -22.02 -0.16 8.10
CA TYR A 159 -21.95 -1.23 9.11
C TYR A 159 -21.50 -2.55 8.49
N ILE A 160 -22.02 -2.89 7.31
CA ILE A 160 -21.70 -4.16 6.62
C ILE A 160 -20.23 -4.16 6.18
N GLN A 161 -19.73 -3.05 5.62
CA GLN A 161 -18.34 -2.94 5.19
C GLN A 161 -17.37 -2.98 6.38
N ASN A 162 -17.69 -2.30 7.47
CA ASN A 162 -16.91 -2.37 8.70
C ASN A 162 -16.84 -3.81 9.24
N TRP A 163 -17.98 -4.51 9.30
CA TRP A 163 -18.01 -5.91 9.73
C TRP A 163 -17.19 -6.81 8.81
N ARG A 164 -17.33 -6.65 7.49
CA ARG A 164 -16.58 -7.43 6.48
C ARG A 164 -15.07 -7.20 6.59
N LYS A 165 -14.63 -5.94 6.72
CA LYS A 165 -13.21 -5.58 6.85
C LYS A 165 -12.63 -6.07 8.17
N GLN A 166 -13.38 -5.94 9.28
CA GLN A 166 -12.98 -6.50 10.57
C GLN A 166 -12.78 -8.02 10.51
N LEU A 167 -13.69 -8.75 9.87
CA LEU A 167 -13.59 -10.20 9.74
C LEU A 167 -12.37 -10.61 8.89
N ALA A 168 -12.11 -9.88 7.80
CA ALA A 168 -10.95 -10.11 6.95
C ALA A 168 -9.63 -9.90 7.70
N VAL A 169 -9.51 -8.77 8.43
CA VAL A 169 -8.31 -8.46 9.23
C VAL A 169 -8.12 -9.49 10.35
N ARG A 170 -9.19 -9.89 11.06
CA ARG A 170 -9.10 -10.94 12.07
C ARG A 170 -8.62 -12.28 11.50
N ARG A 171 -9.03 -12.65 10.29
CA ARG A 171 -8.53 -13.86 9.61
C ARG A 171 -7.04 -13.73 9.31
N GLN A 172 -6.59 -12.58 8.79
CA GLN A 172 -5.17 -12.33 8.52
C GLN A 172 -4.32 -12.37 9.81
N LEU A 173 -4.76 -11.70 10.87
CA LEU A 173 -4.08 -11.70 12.17
C LEU A 173 -4.06 -13.08 12.85
N GLY A 174 -5.09 -13.90 12.61
CA GLY A 174 -5.14 -15.29 13.09
C GLY A 174 -4.08 -16.17 12.43
N VAL A 175 -3.85 -16.00 11.13
CA VAL A 175 -2.79 -16.71 10.40
C VAL A 175 -1.40 -16.25 10.86
N ALA A 176 -1.25 -14.96 11.18
CA ALA A 176 0.01 -14.39 11.65
C ALA A 176 0.29 -14.65 13.15
N GLU A 177 -0.56 -15.42 13.85
CA GLU A 177 -0.50 -15.71 15.29
C GLU A 177 -0.56 -14.49 16.24
N PHE A 178 -0.71 -13.27 15.72
CA PHE A 178 -0.82 -12.04 16.51
C PHE A 178 -2.06 -12.02 17.43
N LEU A 179 -3.11 -12.76 17.08
CA LEU A 179 -4.30 -12.89 17.94
C LEU A 179 -4.04 -13.70 19.22
N LYS A 180 -3.02 -14.57 19.23
CA LYS A 180 -2.70 -15.42 20.40
C LYS A 180 -1.83 -14.71 21.43
N LEU A 181 -1.17 -13.60 21.07
CA LEU A 181 -0.27 -12.84 21.95
C LEU A 181 -0.99 -12.16 23.15
N THR A 182 -2.32 -12.12 23.13
CA THR A 182 -3.15 -11.45 24.15
C THR A 182 -4.13 -12.38 24.86
N GLN A 183 -4.01 -13.71 24.66
CA GLN A 183 -4.67 -14.73 25.47
C GLN A 183 -3.70 -15.31 26.50
#